data_AF-A0A968G7T8-F1
#
_entry.id   AF-A0A968G7T8-F1
#
_cell.length_a   1.000
_cell.length_b   1.000
_cell.length_c   1.000
_cell.angle_alpha   90.00
_cell.angle_beta   90.00
_cell.angle_gamma   90.00
#
_symmetry.space_group_name_H-M   'P 1'
#
loop_
_entity.id
_entity.type
_entity.pdbx_description
1 polymer ?
#
loop_
_entity_poly.entity_id
_entity_poly.type
_entity_poly.pdbx_seq_one_letter_code
_entity_poly.pdbx_strand_id
1 'polypeptide(L)'
;MKLELVPKEGEKVLSEEEKERLRRRTRPIPPQALHAFSEAGHAQIKDFLARFLVLMVEIQRDREHDDHPEYYEQHIEKLETLRAALFEQSPPEVARFIELLQLCPMEPWKEIESLLDHLRRDELWRVHRLKHETGIEAALDNPFLMQQDDGAEEERQEQQIRCRMTADEIDTMVHHFSVEDLANQIINARRVTAGDFWESGYYDL
;
A
#
# COMPACT_ATOMS: atom_id res chain seq x y z
N MET A 1 18.55 -20.33 -36.92
CA MET A 1 18.61 -18.86 -36.94
C MET A 1 18.14 -18.38 -35.58
N LYS A 2 18.99 -17.69 -34.81
CA LYS A 2 18.61 -17.08 -33.54
C LYS A 2 17.81 -15.81 -33.88
N LEU A 3 16.54 -15.78 -33.53
CA LEU A 3 15.72 -14.58 -33.63
C LEU A 3 16.13 -13.69 -32.46
N GLU A 4 17.00 -12.71 -32.72
CA GLU A 4 17.27 -11.64 -31.76
C GLU A 4 16.07 -10.69 -31.80
N LEU A 5 15.31 -10.66 -30.70
CA LEU A 5 14.23 -9.71 -30.49
C LEU A 5 14.84 -8.32 -30.43
N VAL A 6 14.72 -7.56 -31.51
CA VAL A 6 15.07 -6.15 -31.55
C VAL A 6 13.97 -5.39 -30.78
N PRO A 7 14.29 -4.67 -29.70
CA PRO A 7 13.32 -3.86 -28.97
C PRO A 7 12.69 -2.82 -29.91
N LYS A 8 11.38 -2.59 -29.78
CA LYS A 8 10.72 -1.52 -30.54
C LYS A 8 11.22 -0.17 -30.03
N GLU A 9 11.37 0.80 -30.95
CA GLU A 9 11.73 2.18 -30.61
C GLU A 9 10.82 2.71 -29.49
N GLY A 10 11.40 3.00 -28.33
CA GLY A 10 10.69 3.51 -27.15
C GLY A 10 10.63 2.56 -25.94
N GLU A 11 11.00 1.28 -26.08
CA GLU A 11 11.18 0.41 -24.90
C GLU A 11 12.45 0.83 -24.13
N LYS A 12 12.26 1.35 -22.91
CA LYS A 12 13.37 1.48 -21.95
C LYS A 12 13.87 0.08 -21.62
N VAL A 13 14.93 -0.35 -22.29
CA VAL A 13 15.68 -1.55 -21.92
C VAL A 13 16.36 -1.27 -20.58
N LEU A 14 15.74 -1.72 -19.50
CA LEU A 14 16.33 -1.67 -18.16
C LEU A 14 17.63 -2.46 -18.17
N SER A 15 18.68 -1.89 -17.58
CA SER A 15 19.95 -2.60 -17.42
C SER A 15 19.76 -3.81 -16.50
N GLU A 16 20.61 -4.84 -16.63
CA GLU A 16 20.55 -6.00 -15.72
C GLU A 16 20.79 -5.60 -14.25
N GLU A 17 21.53 -4.52 -14.00
CA GLU A 17 21.73 -3.94 -12.66
C GLU A 17 20.45 -3.29 -12.12
N GLU A 18 19.70 -2.58 -12.97
CA GLU A 18 18.41 -2.00 -12.58
C GLU A 18 17.36 -3.08 -12.32
N LYS A 19 17.34 -4.15 -13.13
CA LYS A 19 16.48 -5.31 -12.91
C LYS A 19 16.81 -6.01 -11.60
N GLU A 20 18.09 -6.25 -11.31
CA GLU A 20 18.50 -6.88 -10.05
C GLU A 20 18.21 -5.97 -8.84
N ARG A 21 18.33 -4.65 -8.99
CA ARG A 21 17.92 -3.69 -7.94
C ARG A 21 16.41 -3.77 -7.68
N LEU A 22 15.59 -3.79 -8.72
CA LEU A 22 14.14 -3.92 -8.59
C LEU A 22 13.74 -5.26 -7.96
N ARG A 23 14.39 -6.36 -8.38
CA ARG A 23 14.18 -7.69 -7.79
C ARG A 23 14.50 -7.76 -6.31
N ARG A 24 15.46 -6.98 -5.81
CA ARG A 24 15.75 -6.94 -4.36
C ARG A 24 14.62 -6.30 -3.55
N ARG A 25 13.90 -5.33 -4.13
CA ARG A 25 12.78 -4.62 -3.48
C ARG A 25 11.52 -5.47 -3.36
N THR A 26 11.43 -6.55 -4.14
CA THR A 26 10.31 -7.49 -4.16
C THR A 26 10.60 -8.80 -3.44
N ARG A 27 11.81 -8.98 -2.89
CA ARG A 27 12.13 -10.18 -2.10
C ARG A 27 11.39 -10.16 -0.77
N PRO A 28 10.86 -11.32 -0.32
CA PRO A 28 10.25 -11.42 1.00
C PRO A 28 11.28 -11.11 2.08
N ILE A 29 10.86 -10.34 3.08
CA ILE A 29 11.69 -10.03 4.25
C ILE A 29 11.60 -11.21 5.23
N PRO A 30 12.73 -11.69 5.77
CA PRO A 30 12.70 -12.73 6.80
C PRO A 30 11.96 -12.22 8.06
N PRO A 31 11.04 -13.01 8.66
CA PRO A 31 10.24 -12.56 9.81
C PRO A 31 11.09 -12.06 10.99
N GLN A 32 12.28 -12.64 11.19
CA GLN A 32 13.18 -12.23 12.28
C GLN A 32 13.67 -10.78 12.15
N ALA A 33 13.73 -10.24 10.92
CA ALA A 33 14.14 -8.85 10.71
C ALA A 33 13.07 -7.85 11.17
N LEU A 34 11.78 -8.23 11.10
CA LEU A 34 10.65 -7.39 11.49
C LEU A 34 10.33 -7.51 12.99
N HIS A 35 10.55 -8.68 13.58
CA HIS A 35 10.47 -8.88 15.03
C HIS A 35 11.61 -8.23 15.82
N ALA A 36 12.66 -7.77 15.14
CA ALA A 36 13.79 -7.08 15.77
C ALA A 36 13.48 -5.64 16.19
N PHE A 37 12.35 -5.08 15.75
CA PHE A 37 11.91 -3.74 16.14
C PHE A 37 11.20 -3.79 17.49
N SER A 38 11.42 -2.76 18.31
CA SER A 38 10.70 -2.58 19.58
C SER A 38 9.23 -2.19 19.34
N GLU A 39 8.35 -2.37 20.33
CA GLU A 39 6.95 -1.91 20.24
C GLU A 39 6.85 -0.40 19.96
N ALA A 40 7.71 0.41 20.58
CA ALA A 40 7.81 1.83 20.30
C ALA A 40 8.28 2.08 18.85
N GLY A 41 9.20 1.26 18.34
CA GLY A 41 9.61 1.27 16.94
C GLY A 41 8.46 0.92 15.99
N HIS A 42 7.63 -0.06 16.33
CA HIS A 42 6.44 -0.41 15.55
C HIS A 42 5.45 0.74 15.45
N ALA A 43 5.17 1.44 16.55
CA ALA A 43 4.33 2.62 16.55
C ALA A 43 4.91 3.72 15.65
N GLN A 44 6.20 4.01 15.76
CA GLN A 44 6.89 5.01 14.92
C GLN A 44 6.85 4.65 13.43
N ILE A 45 6.99 3.37 13.10
CA ILE A 45 6.91 2.89 11.71
C ILE A 45 5.50 3.08 11.15
N LYS A 46 4.46 2.75 11.92
CA LYS A 46 3.06 2.97 11.52
C LYS A 46 2.75 4.45 11.30
N ASP A 47 3.15 5.31 12.24
CA ASP A 47 3.00 6.76 12.12
C ASP A 47 3.69 7.30 10.86
N PHE A 48 4.90 6.82 10.59
CA PHE A 48 5.65 7.18 9.38
C PHE A 48 4.91 6.74 8.11
N LEU A 49 4.47 5.49 8.04
CA LEU A 49 3.78 4.94 6.87
C LEU A 49 2.46 5.66 6.62
N ALA A 50 1.67 5.93 7.66
CA ALA A 50 0.42 6.69 7.54
C ALA A 50 0.68 8.07 6.93
N ARG A 51 1.61 8.85 7.51
CA ARG A 51 1.98 10.18 6.99
C ARG A 51 2.52 10.13 5.57
N PHE A 52 3.35 9.14 5.25
CA PHE A 52 3.91 8.97 3.92
C PHE A 52 2.80 8.70 2.89
N LEU A 53 1.88 7.78 3.18
CA LEU A 53 0.77 7.44 2.28
C LEU A 53 -0.18 8.62 2.10
N VAL A 54 -0.50 9.37 3.16
CA VAL A 54 -1.30 10.61 3.06
C VAL A 54 -0.64 11.60 2.11
N LEU A 55 0.65 11.89 2.29
CA LEU A 55 1.36 12.82 1.40
C LEU A 55 1.36 12.34 -0.05
N MET A 56 1.53 11.04 -0.30
CA MET A 56 1.48 10.49 -1.67
C MET A 56 0.10 10.67 -2.30
N VAL A 57 -0.98 10.42 -1.55
CA VAL A 57 -2.36 10.60 -2.01
C VAL A 57 -2.66 12.07 -2.28
N GLU A 58 -2.25 12.98 -1.39
CA GLU A 58 -2.47 14.42 -1.56
C GLU A 58 -1.73 14.98 -2.77
N ILE A 59 -0.45 14.60 -2.94
CA ILE A 59 0.34 15.01 -4.11
C ILE A 59 -0.32 14.52 -5.40
N GLN A 60 -0.76 13.25 -5.43
CA GLN A 60 -1.42 12.72 -6.62
C GLN A 60 -2.75 13.43 -6.89
N ARG A 61 -3.56 13.63 -5.85
CA ARG A 61 -4.85 14.33 -5.94
C ARG A 61 -4.66 15.71 -6.56
N ASP A 62 -3.68 16.47 -6.08
CA ASP A 62 -3.46 17.84 -6.53
C ASP A 62 -2.89 17.88 -7.97
N ARG A 63 -2.13 16.85 -8.38
CA ARG A 63 -1.67 16.69 -9.78
C ARG A 63 -2.79 16.35 -10.75
N GLU A 64 -3.89 15.77 -10.28
CA GLU A 64 -5.06 15.41 -11.09
C GLU A 64 -6.12 16.53 -11.18
N HIS A 65 -5.96 17.64 -10.44
CA HIS A 65 -6.87 18.78 -10.53
C HIS A 65 -6.42 19.75 -11.64
N ASP A 66 -7.24 19.86 -12.69
CA ASP A 66 -7.00 20.75 -13.84
C ASP A 66 -7.37 22.22 -13.56
N ASP A 67 -8.12 22.50 -12.49
CA ASP A 67 -8.63 23.84 -12.18
C ASP A 67 -7.63 24.61 -11.30
N HIS A 68 -6.94 25.62 -11.86
CA HIS A 68 -5.95 26.51 -11.19
C HIS A 68 -4.56 25.91 -10.93
N PRO A 69 -3.77 25.65 -11.99
CA PRO A 69 -2.44 25.01 -11.88
C PRO A 69 -1.46 25.78 -10.98
N GLU A 70 -1.47 27.12 -11.02
CA GLU A 70 -0.52 27.94 -10.24
C GLU A 70 -0.68 27.80 -8.71
N TYR A 71 -1.90 27.55 -8.22
CA TYR A 71 -2.16 27.35 -6.79
C TYR A 71 -1.70 25.95 -6.34
N TYR A 72 -1.94 24.95 -7.19
CA TYR A 72 -1.53 23.57 -6.91
C TYR A 72 -0.02 23.38 -7.07
N GLU A 73 0.66 24.09 -7.96
CA GLU A 73 2.12 24.00 -8.10
C GLU A 73 2.84 24.32 -6.77
N GLN A 74 2.52 25.46 -6.15
CA GLN A 74 3.12 25.84 -4.85
C GLN A 74 2.71 24.87 -3.74
N HIS A 75 1.48 24.35 -3.79
CA HIS A 75 1.02 23.39 -2.79
C HIS A 75 1.73 22.04 -2.92
N ILE A 76 1.87 21.53 -4.14
CA ILE A 76 2.58 20.29 -4.48
C ILE A 76 4.04 20.41 -4.07
N GLU A 77 4.74 21.51 -4.41
CA GLU A 77 6.13 21.73 -3.99
C GLU A 77 6.29 21.66 -2.46
N LYS A 78 5.33 22.24 -1.72
CA LYS A 78 5.31 22.16 -0.26
C LYS A 78 5.11 20.72 0.23
N LEU A 79 4.18 19.97 -0.37
CA LEU A 79 3.95 18.56 -0.02
C LEU A 79 5.16 17.69 -0.35
N GLU A 80 5.83 17.94 -1.48
CA GLU A 80 7.07 17.24 -1.86
C GLU A 80 8.21 17.53 -0.89
N THR A 81 8.32 18.78 -0.42
CA THR A 81 9.29 19.16 0.61
C THR A 81 9.01 18.45 1.94
N LEU A 82 7.74 18.41 2.35
CA LEU A 82 7.33 17.68 3.56
C LEU A 82 7.62 16.18 3.45
N ARG A 83 7.38 15.60 2.28
CA ARG A 83 7.69 14.19 1.99
C ARG A 83 9.20 13.93 2.05
N ALA A 84 10.03 14.79 1.49
CA ALA A 84 11.49 14.65 1.60
C ALA A 84 11.95 14.75 3.07
N ALA A 85 11.45 15.75 3.80
CA ALA A 85 11.78 15.96 5.21
C ALA A 85 11.38 14.76 6.10
N LEU A 86 10.27 14.06 5.77
CA LEU A 86 9.83 12.87 6.49
C LEU A 86 10.89 11.76 6.47
N PHE A 87 11.61 11.59 5.36
CA PHE A 87 12.69 10.59 5.24
C PHE A 87 13.99 11.10 5.87
N GLU A 88 14.35 12.37 5.68
CA GLU A 88 15.59 12.94 6.24
C GLU A 88 15.59 12.98 7.78
N GLN A 89 14.43 13.23 8.39
CA GLN A 89 14.27 13.39 9.84
C GLN A 89 13.74 12.12 10.51
N SER A 90 13.78 10.98 9.82
CA SER A 90 13.27 9.71 10.34
C SER A 90 14.03 9.26 11.59
N PRO A 91 13.32 8.84 12.65
CA PRO A 91 13.94 8.22 13.82
C PRO A 91 14.77 6.98 13.44
N PRO A 92 15.75 6.55 14.26
CA PRO A 92 16.64 5.43 13.93
C PRO A 92 15.92 4.13 13.56
N GLU A 93 14.82 3.79 14.24
CA GLU A 93 14.03 2.59 13.93
C GLU A 93 13.31 2.70 12.59
N VAL A 94 12.77 3.88 12.27
CA VAL A 94 12.13 4.15 10.98
C VAL A 94 13.17 4.14 9.86
N ALA A 95 14.35 4.71 10.08
CA ALA A 95 15.45 4.68 9.11
C ALA A 95 15.88 3.24 8.79
N ARG A 96 16.04 2.39 9.81
CA ARG A 96 16.33 0.96 9.62
C ARG A 96 15.23 0.25 8.81
N PHE A 97 13.97 0.57 9.07
CA PHE A 97 12.84 0.02 8.32
C PHE A 97 12.83 0.49 6.86
N ILE A 98 13.09 1.78 6.61
CA ILE A 98 13.25 2.36 5.26
C ILE A 98 14.36 1.63 4.49
N GLU A 99 15.51 1.42 5.11
CA GLU A 99 16.63 0.68 4.51
C GLU A 99 16.26 -0.78 4.20
N LEU A 100 15.58 -1.45 5.13
CA LEU A 100 15.15 -2.83 4.99
C LEU A 100 14.23 -3.03 3.77
N LEU A 101 13.26 -2.13 3.61
CA LEU A 101 12.32 -2.15 2.48
C LEU A 101 12.83 -1.38 1.25
N GLN A 102 13.99 -0.73 1.33
CA GLN A 102 14.49 0.19 0.30
C GLN A 102 13.41 1.19 -0.15
N LEU A 103 12.71 1.78 0.82
CA LEU A 103 11.71 2.82 0.57
C LEU A 103 12.41 4.11 0.12
N CYS A 104 11.76 4.85 -0.78
CA CYS A 104 12.26 6.16 -1.20
C CYS A 104 11.16 7.24 -1.13
N PRO A 105 11.52 8.53 -1.02
CA PRO A 105 10.53 9.60 -1.07
C PRO A 105 9.75 9.64 -2.40
N MET A 106 10.35 9.16 -3.48
CA MET A 106 9.80 9.18 -4.83
C MET A 106 9.27 7.81 -5.25
N GLU A 107 8.52 7.13 -4.36
CA GLU A 107 7.90 5.85 -4.72
C GLU A 107 6.96 6.04 -5.93
N PRO A 108 6.94 5.10 -6.89
CA PRO A 108 6.00 5.16 -8.01
C PRO A 108 4.55 5.14 -7.51
N TRP A 109 3.73 6.07 -8.00
CA TRP A 109 2.32 6.15 -7.59
C TRP A 109 1.57 4.82 -7.79
N LYS A 110 1.85 4.08 -8.86
CA LYS A 110 1.23 2.78 -9.15
C LYS A 110 1.50 1.73 -8.06
N GLU A 111 2.67 1.75 -7.42
CA GLU A 111 2.98 0.87 -6.29
C GLU A 111 2.17 1.27 -5.06
N ILE A 112 2.02 2.57 -4.80
CA ILE A 112 1.23 3.10 -3.68
C ILE A 112 -0.27 2.87 -3.88
N GLU A 113 -0.78 3.10 -5.07
CA GLU A 113 -2.17 2.84 -5.45
C GLU A 113 -2.52 1.35 -5.23
N SER A 114 -1.66 0.45 -5.72
CA SER A 114 -1.84 -0.99 -5.50
C SER A 114 -1.79 -1.37 -4.02
N LEU A 115 -0.90 -0.75 -3.22
CA LEU A 115 -0.84 -0.96 -1.78
C LEU A 115 -2.14 -0.53 -1.09
N LEU A 116 -2.64 0.67 -1.39
CA LEU A 116 -3.87 1.20 -0.80
C LEU A 116 -5.08 0.32 -1.16
N ASP A 117 -5.15 -0.15 -2.40
CA ASP A 117 -6.20 -1.08 -2.83
C ASP A 117 -6.15 -2.41 -2.08
N HIS A 118 -4.96 -2.98 -1.86
CA HIS A 118 -4.83 -4.20 -1.07
C HIS A 118 -5.25 -4.00 0.39
N LEU A 119 -4.77 -2.94 1.04
CA LEU A 119 -5.11 -2.65 2.43
C LEU A 119 -6.61 -2.41 2.61
N ARG A 120 -7.25 -1.69 1.68
CA ARG A 120 -8.70 -1.49 1.68
C ARG A 120 -9.46 -2.81 1.53
N ARG A 121 -9.06 -3.66 0.59
CA ARG A 121 -9.70 -4.97 0.38
C ARG A 121 -9.56 -5.86 1.60
N ASP A 122 -8.37 -5.92 2.20
CA ASP A 122 -8.13 -6.72 3.40
C ASP A 122 -8.93 -6.22 4.60
N GLU A 123 -9.05 -4.91 4.78
CA GLU A 123 -9.88 -4.31 5.83
C GLU A 123 -11.36 -4.67 5.61
N LEU A 124 -11.86 -4.57 4.37
CA LEU A 124 -13.22 -4.99 4.02
C LEU A 124 -13.45 -6.48 4.32
N TRP A 125 -12.53 -7.36 3.91
CA TRP A 125 -12.60 -8.79 4.22
C TRP A 125 -12.64 -9.05 5.73
N ARG A 126 -11.87 -8.30 6.51
CA ARG A 126 -11.82 -8.44 7.97
C ARG A 126 -13.13 -7.98 8.62
N VAL A 127 -13.68 -6.84 8.20
CA VAL A 127 -14.99 -6.33 8.67
C VAL A 127 -16.10 -7.31 8.32
N HIS A 128 -16.12 -7.86 7.11
CA HIS A 128 -17.07 -8.88 6.69
C HIS A 128 -16.96 -10.15 7.53
N ARG A 129 -15.74 -10.63 7.77
CA ARG A 129 -15.52 -11.80 8.64
C ARG A 129 -16.03 -11.57 10.05
N LEU A 130 -15.74 -10.42 10.66
CA LEU A 130 -16.23 -10.05 11.99
C LEU A 130 -17.77 -9.95 12.03
N LYS A 131 -18.39 -9.35 11.00
CA LYS A 131 -19.85 -9.31 10.85
C LYS A 131 -20.45 -10.70 10.69
N HIS A 132 -19.81 -11.59 9.94
CA HIS A 132 -20.26 -12.98 9.80
C HIS A 132 -20.04 -13.80 11.08
N GLU A 133 -18.92 -13.65 11.78
CA GLU A 133 -18.67 -14.35 13.05
C GLU A 133 -19.68 -13.91 14.13
N THR A 134 -19.90 -12.60 14.28
CA THR A 134 -20.93 -12.06 15.18
C THR A 134 -22.35 -12.35 14.70
N GLY A 135 -22.57 -12.39 13.39
CA GLY A 135 -23.84 -12.77 12.77
C GLY A 135 -24.16 -14.25 12.95
N ILE A 136 -23.16 -15.13 12.97
CA ILE A 136 -23.32 -16.56 13.31
C ILE A 136 -23.71 -16.70 14.78
N GLU A 137 -23.05 -15.97 15.69
CA GLU A 137 -23.43 -15.95 17.12
C GLU A 137 -24.85 -15.42 17.31
N ALA A 138 -25.24 -14.35 16.62
CA ALA A 138 -26.60 -13.80 16.65
C ALA A 138 -27.64 -14.70 15.95
N ALA A 139 -27.25 -15.43 14.90
CA ALA A 139 -28.11 -16.36 14.17
C ALA A 139 -28.37 -17.67 14.93
N LEU A 140 -27.45 -18.07 15.83
CA LEU A 140 -27.70 -19.13 16.81
C LEU A 140 -28.88 -18.76 17.74
N ASP A 141 -29.03 -17.48 18.08
CA ASP A 141 -30.14 -16.97 18.89
C ASP A 141 -31.39 -16.65 18.07
N ASN A 142 -31.25 -16.25 16.79
CA ASN A 142 -32.38 -16.02 15.90
C ASN A 142 -32.04 -16.32 14.41
N PRO A 143 -32.48 -17.48 13.88
CA PRO A 143 -32.09 -17.95 12.55
C PRO A 143 -32.68 -17.14 11.38
N PHE A 144 -33.55 -16.16 11.63
CA PHE A 144 -34.14 -15.29 10.59
C PHE A 144 -33.30 -14.03 10.29
N LEU A 145 -32.25 -13.74 11.06
CA LEU A 145 -31.42 -12.53 10.90
C LEU A 145 -30.46 -12.59 9.70
N MET A 146 -30.21 -13.78 9.14
CA MET A 146 -29.31 -13.98 7.99
C MET A 146 -29.97 -13.73 6.62
N GLN A 147 -31.17 -13.14 6.58
CA GLN A 147 -31.99 -12.98 5.37
C GLN A 147 -32.10 -11.53 4.85
N GLN A 148 -31.29 -10.58 5.32
CA GLN A 148 -31.37 -9.19 4.85
C GLN A 148 -30.36 -8.85 3.75
N ASP A 149 -30.92 -8.50 2.58
CA ASP A 149 -30.37 -7.93 1.34
C ASP A 149 -28.90 -7.45 1.32
N ASP A 150 -28.01 -8.27 0.74
CA ASP A 150 -26.58 -7.98 0.52
C ASP A 150 -26.31 -6.93 -0.59
N GLY A 151 -27.25 -6.71 -1.52
CA GLY A 151 -26.99 -5.94 -2.75
C GLY A 151 -26.78 -4.43 -2.53
N ALA A 152 -27.42 -3.83 -1.53
CA ALA A 152 -27.25 -2.40 -1.23
C ALA A 152 -25.95 -2.10 -0.47
N GLU A 153 -25.38 -3.11 0.20
CA GLU A 153 -24.12 -3.01 0.94
C GLU A 153 -22.92 -3.22 0.01
N GLU A 154 -23.04 -4.14 -0.97
CA GLU A 154 -22.08 -4.29 -2.08
C GLU A 154 -21.98 -3.02 -2.95
N GLU A 155 -23.10 -2.38 -3.34
CA GLU A 155 -23.07 -1.13 -4.12
C GLU A 155 -22.45 0.04 -3.33
N ARG A 156 -22.68 0.12 -2.01
CA ARG A 156 -22.02 1.11 -1.15
C ARG A 156 -20.53 0.84 -0.98
N GLN A 157 -20.11 -0.42 -0.97
CA GLN A 157 -18.71 -0.83 -0.93
C GLN A 157 -17.99 -0.51 -2.23
N GLU A 158 -18.61 -0.78 -3.39
CA GLU A 158 -18.07 -0.36 -4.68
C GLU A 158 -17.97 1.17 -4.77
N GLN A 159 -18.95 1.90 -4.22
CA GLN A 159 -18.88 3.36 -4.13
C GLN A 159 -17.77 3.83 -3.17
N GLN A 160 -17.56 3.18 -2.03
CA GLN A 160 -16.45 3.51 -1.11
C GLN A 160 -15.07 3.22 -1.73
N ILE A 161 -14.94 2.14 -2.51
CA ILE A 161 -13.72 1.85 -3.29
C ILE A 161 -13.48 2.97 -4.31
N ARG A 162 -14.55 3.52 -4.92
CA ARG A 162 -14.48 4.68 -5.83
C ARG A 162 -14.31 6.02 -5.11
N CYS A 163 -14.64 6.12 -3.82
CA CYS A 163 -14.50 7.34 -3.04
C CYS A 163 -13.02 7.62 -2.71
N ARG A 164 -12.64 8.88 -2.94
CA ARG A 164 -11.33 9.43 -2.64
C ARG A 164 -11.02 9.24 -1.16
N MET A 165 -9.86 8.65 -0.88
CA MET A 165 -9.41 8.27 0.46
C MET A 165 -9.04 9.50 1.30
N THR A 166 -9.57 9.60 2.52
CA THR A 166 -9.24 10.70 3.44
C THR A 166 -8.00 10.37 4.27
N ALA A 167 -7.34 11.39 4.82
CA ALA A 167 -6.16 11.19 5.66
C ALA A 167 -6.46 10.32 6.89
N ASP A 168 -7.59 10.54 7.55
CA ASP A 168 -8.03 9.78 8.72
C ASP A 168 -8.32 8.30 8.38
N GLU A 169 -8.87 8.03 7.19
CA GLU A 169 -9.10 6.66 6.71
C GLU A 169 -7.78 5.91 6.52
N ILE A 170 -6.76 6.52 5.88
CA ILE A 170 -5.47 5.83 5.71
C ILE A 170 -4.74 5.68 7.04
N ASP A 171 -4.83 6.67 7.94
CA ASP A 171 -4.26 6.57 9.28
C ASP A 171 -4.86 5.40 10.07
N THR A 172 -6.20 5.34 10.14
CA THR A 172 -6.93 4.25 10.81
C THR A 172 -6.56 2.90 10.20
N MET A 173 -6.57 2.81 8.87
CA MET A 173 -6.26 1.58 8.15
C MET A 173 -4.83 1.11 8.45
N VAL A 174 -3.82 1.98 8.34
CA VAL A 174 -2.42 1.62 8.64
C VAL A 174 -2.27 1.13 10.08
N HIS A 175 -2.94 1.76 11.03
CA HIS A 175 -2.85 1.36 12.44
C HIS A 175 -3.48 0.00 12.74
N HIS A 176 -4.48 -0.42 11.97
CA HIS A 176 -5.14 -1.73 12.09
C HIS A 176 -4.29 -2.92 11.61
N PHE A 177 -3.26 -2.70 10.80
CA PHE A 177 -2.37 -3.78 10.34
C PHE A 177 -1.12 -3.89 11.22
N SER A 178 -0.52 -5.07 11.33
CA SER A 178 0.80 -5.19 11.97
C SER A 178 1.88 -4.61 11.06
N VAL A 179 3.07 -4.33 11.60
CA VAL A 179 4.19 -3.85 10.77
C VAL A 179 4.63 -4.92 9.76
N GLU A 180 4.52 -6.19 10.15
CA GLU A 180 4.78 -7.32 9.28
C GLU A 180 3.79 -7.38 8.10
N ASP A 181 2.50 -7.23 8.38
CA ASP A 181 1.47 -7.18 7.34
C ASP A 181 1.72 -6.03 6.38
N LEU A 182 2.00 -4.83 6.91
CA LEU A 182 2.29 -3.64 6.10
C LEU A 182 3.52 -3.85 5.21
N ALA A 183 4.61 -4.41 5.75
CA ALA A 183 5.81 -4.72 4.98
C ALA A 183 5.54 -5.72 3.85
N ASN A 184 4.77 -6.77 4.14
CA ASN A 184 4.36 -7.76 3.15
C ASN A 184 3.48 -7.14 2.06
N GLN A 185 2.53 -6.27 2.43
CA GLN A 185 1.67 -5.60 1.45
C GLN A 185 2.43 -4.63 0.56
N ILE A 186 3.45 -3.92 1.07
CA ILE A 186 4.36 -3.10 0.25
C ILE A 186 5.08 -3.95 -0.78
N ILE A 187 5.62 -5.11 -0.37
CA ILE A 187 6.30 -6.04 -1.28
C ILE A 187 5.34 -6.60 -2.33
N ASN A 188 4.13 -6.98 -1.91
CA ASN A 188 3.10 -7.50 -2.81
C ASN A 188 2.68 -6.46 -3.86
N ALA A 189 2.44 -5.21 -3.44
CA ALA A 189 2.10 -4.12 -4.35
C ALA A 189 3.19 -3.88 -5.41
N ARG A 190 4.46 -3.94 -5.01
CA ARG A 190 5.61 -3.89 -5.93
C ARG A 190 5.63 -5.06 -6.90
N ARG A 191 5.39 -6.28 -6.44
CA ARG A 191 5.33 -7.48 -7.30
C ARG A 191 4.20 -7.41 -8.31
N VAL A 192 3.03 -6.95 -7.91
CA VAL A 192 1.88 -6.72 -8.81
C VAL A 192 2.26 -5.70 -9.88
N THR A 193 2.87 -4.58 -9.49
CA THR A 193 3.25 -3.51 -10.42
C THR A 193 4.37 -3.94 -11.38
N ALA A 194 5.31 -4.76 -10.92
CA ALA A 194 6.40 -5.30 -11.73
C ALA A 194 5.97 -6.44 -12.67
N GLY A 195 4.80 -7.06 -12.45
CA GLY A 195 4.36 -8.26 -13.17
C GLY A 195 4.92 -9.57 -12.60
N ASP A 196 5.78 -9.50 -11.56
CA ASP A 196 6.42 -10.63 -10.88
C ASP A 196 5.48 -11.36 -9.90
N PHE A 197 4.20 -11.00 -9.88
CA PHE A 197 3.19 -11.66 -9.05
C PHE A 197 3.07 -13.16 -9.36
N TRP A 198 3.24 -13.54 -10.63
CA TRP A 198 3.17 -14.93 -11.09
C TRP A 198 4.49 -15.70 -10.94
N GLU A 199 5.60 -15.03 -10.63
CA GLU A 199 6.91 -15.67 -10.48
C GLU A 199 7.17 -16.04 -9.01
N SER A 200 6.84 -17.29 -8.66
CA SER A 200 7.21 -18.05 -7.44
C SER A 200 6.73 -17.52 -6.07
N GLY A 201 6.11 -18.41 -5.28
CA GLY A 201 5.86 -18.22 -3.83
C GLY A 201 4.43 -17.88 -3.41
N TYR A 202 3.46 -17.75 -4.33
CA TYR A 202 2.05 -17.55 -3.96
C TYR A 202 1.32 -18.84 -3.52
N TYR A 203 1.94 -20.00 -3.69
CA TYR A 203 1.36 -21.33 -3.45
C TYR A 203 2.02 -22.13 -2.32
N ASP A 204 2.96 -21.55 -1.58
CA ASP A 204 3.60 -22.21 -0.43
C ASP A 204 3.01 -21.72 0.91
N LEU A 205 1.71 -21.38 0.93
CA LEU A 205 0.91 -21.16 2.14
C LEU A 205 -0.04 -22.33 2.37
#